data_AF-A0A0C3Q8I8-F1
#
_entry.id   AF-A0A0C3Q8I8-F1
#
_cell.length_a   1.000
_cell.length_b   1.000
_cell.length_c   1.000
_cell.angle_alpha   90.00
_cell.angle_beta   90.00
_cell.angle_gamma   90.00
#
_symmetry.space_group_name_H-M   'P 1'
#
loop_
_entity.id
_entity.type
_entity.pdbx_description
1 polymer ?
#
loop_
_entity_poly.entity_id
_entity_poly.type
_entity_poly.pdbx_seq_one_letter_code
_entity_poly.pdbx_strand_id
1 'polypeptide(L)'
;DGKTSQTQRLNVLWSLKTNAHITIALVSLRAGGFVGLNLNFCNYAIMFNPWWNPVVEDQAFDRLHRIGQDRDVKFYKFIMPDTIEVRI
;
A
#
# COMPACT_ATOMS: atom_id res chain seq x y z
N ASP A 1 -5.29 3.14 -9.29
CA ASP A 1 -4.85 4.46 -9.81
C ASP A 1 -5.98 5.50 -9.66
N GLY A 2 -5.66 6.80 -9.71
CA GLY A 2 -6.60 7.91 -9.49
C GLY A 2 -7.75 7.99 -10.49
N LYS A 3 -7.65 7.26 -11.60
CA LYS A 3 -8.69 7.10 -12.63
C LYS A 3 -9.86 6.19 -12.21
N THR A 4 -9.71 5.43 -11.13
CA THR A 4 -10.76 4.52 -10.63
C THR A 4 -11.73 5.23 -9.71
N SER A 5 -13.03 4.96 -9.84
CA SER A 5 -14.06 5.52 -8.95
C SER A 5 -13.99 4.91 -7.54
N GLN A 6 -14.55 5.60 -6.54
CA GLN A 6 -14.54 5.11 -5.16
C GLN A 6 -15.24 3.74 -5.02
N THR A 7 -16.36 3.54 -5.71
CA THR A 7 -17.08 2.25 -5.74
C THR A 7 -16.24 1.14 -6.34
N GLN A 8 -15.55 1.41 -7.45
CA GLN A 8 -14.66 0.42 -8.08
C GLN A 8 -13.50 0.05 -7.16
N ARG A 9 -12.92 1.02 -6.43
CA ARG A 9 -11.85 0.74 -5.47
C ARG A 9 -12.32 -0.20 -4.36
N LEU A 10 -13.50 0.03 -3.80
CA LEU A 10 -14.07 -0.85 -2.78
C LEU A 10 -14.28 -2.26 -3.34
N ASN A 11 -14.84 -2.40 -4.54
CA ASN A 11 -15.05 -3.71 -5.17
C ASN A 11 -13.73 -4.47 -5.39
N VAL A 12 -12.68 -3.77 -5.83
CA VAL A 12 -11.35 -4.39 -6.00
C VAL A 12 -10.79 -4.85 -4.65
N LEU A 13 -10.93 -4.06 -3.58
CA LEU A 13 -10.49 -4.47 -2.24
C LEU A 13 -11.29 -5.65 -1.68
N TRP A 14 -12.61 -5.68 -1.93
CA TRP A 14 -13.44 -6.83 -1.58
C TRP A 14 -12.98 -8.09 -2.30
N SER A 15 -12.76 -8.00 -3.62
CA SER A 15 -12.23 -9.12 -4.42
C SER A 15 -10.85 -9.56 -3.93
N LEU A 16 -9.95 -8.63 -3.58
CA LEU A 16 -8.64 -8.96 -3.01
C LEU A 16 -8.75 -9.68 -1.66
N LYS A 17 -9.77 -9.36 -0.86
CA LYS A 17 -10.01 -9.98 0.45
C LYS A 17 -10.64 -11.37 0.32
N THR A 18 -11.56 -11.58 -0.61
CA THR A 18 -12.39 -12.80 -0.69
C THR A 18 -11.88 -13.81 -1.71
N ASN A 19 -11.19 -13.38 -2.76
CA ASN A 19 -10.74 -14.25 -3.83
C ASN A 19 -9.29 -14.70 -3.62
N ALA A 20 -9.09 -15.98 -3.34
CA ALA A 20 -7.77 -16.57 -3.15
C ALA A 20 -6.86 -16.49 -4.40
N HIS A 21 -7.42 -16.31 -5.60
CA HIS A 21 -6.65 -16.15 -6.84
C HIS A 21 -6.08 -14.73 -7.02
N ILE A 22 -6.57 -13.74 -6.27
CA ILE A 22 -6.10 -12.36 -6.34
C ILE A 22 -5.22 -12.11 -5.12
N THR A 23 -3.91 -12.08 -5.33
CA THR A 23 -2.92 -11.97 -4.24
C THR A 23 -2.20 -10.63 -4.21
N ILE A 24 -2.28 -9.84 -5.29
CA ILE A 24 -1.53 -8.59 -5.46
C ILE A 24 -2.47 -7.47 -5.84
N ALA A 25 -2.28 -6.30 -5.22
CA ALA A 25 -2.93 -5.06 -5.62
C ALA A 25 -1.90 -3.95 -5.83
N LEU A 26 -2.07 -3.20 -6.92
CA LEU A 26 -1.23 -2.06 -7.25
C LEU A 26 -1.90 -0.77 -6.79
N VAL A 27 -1.20 -0.01 -5.95
CA VAL A 27 -1.68 1.23 -5.36
C VAL A 27 -0.69 2.35 -5.68
N SER A 28 -1.21 3.54 -5.98
CA SER A 28 -0.40 4.74 -6.18
C SER A 28 -0.41 5.56 -4.89
N LEU A 29 0.77 5.96 -4.41
CA LEU A 29 0.95 6.83 -3.23
C LEU A 29 0.32 8.22 -3.41
N ARG A 30 0.33 8.77 -4.64
CA ARG A 30 -0.15 10.13 -4.96
C ARG A 30 -1.61 10.15 -5.43
N ALA A 31 -2.00 9.22 -6.29
CA ALA A 31 -3.31 9.21 -6.94
C ALA A 31 -4.42 8.62 -6.05
N GLY A 32 -4.02 7.95 -4.98
CA GLY A 32 -4.84 7.74 -3.81
C GLY A 32 -4.10 8.36 -2.66
N GLY A 33 -4.46 9.59 -2.27
CA GLY A 33 -4.39 9.88 -0.85
C GLY A 33 -5.07 8.69 -0.19
N PHE A 34 -4.29 7.91 0.58
CA PHE A 34 -4.69 6.71 1.31
C PHE A 34 -5.85 6.97 2.30
N VAL A 35 -6.55 8.10 2.17
CA VAL A 35 -7.71 8.57 2.89
C VAL A 35 -8.84 7.54 2.76
N GLY A 36 -8.87 6.65 3.75
CA GLY A 36 -10.04 5.85 4.08
C GLY A 36 -10.01 4.38 3.64
N LEU A 37 -8.93 3.89 3.02
CA LEU A 37 -8.82 2.45 2.73
C LEU A 37 -8.22 1.72 3.94
N ASN A 38 -8.79 0.55 4.24
CA ASN A 38 -8.33 -0.38 5.29
C ASN A 38 -7.75 -1.61 4.61
N LEU A 39 -6.47 -1.90 4.86
CA LEU A 39 -5.73 -3.02 4.27
C LEU A 39 -5.28 -4.02 5.35
N ASN A 40 -6.04 -4.13 6.44
CA ASN A 40 -5.75 -5.02 7.57
C ASN A 40 -5.80 -6.53 7.23
N PHE A 41 -6.09 -6.87 5.98
CA PHE A 41 -6.04 -8.23 5.45
C PHE A 41 -4.85 -8.43 4.49
N CYS A 42 -3.99 -7.44 4.29
CA CYS A 42 -2.75 -7.56 3.52
C CYS A 42 -1.56 -7.57 4.49
N ASN A 43 -0.61 -8.47 4.31
CA ASN A 43 0.54 -8.64 5.21
C ASN A 43 1.88 -8.31 4.54
N TYR A 44 1.89 -8.06 3.24
CA TYR A 44 3.08 -7.66 2.50
C TYR A 44 2.85 -6.30 1.85
N ALA A 45 3.79 -5.40 2.08
CA ALA A 45 3.84 -4.09 1.44
C ALA A 45 5.18 -3.94 0.74
N ILE A 46 5.12 -3.67 -0.57
CA ILE A 46 6.29 -3.49 -1.42
C ILE A 46 6.23 -2.09 -1.99
N MET A 47 7.26 -1.29 -1.68
CA MET A 47 7.42 0.05 -2.21
C MET A 47 8.55 0.08 -3.22
N PHE A 48 8.18 0.37 -4.47
CA PHE A 48 9.11 0.37 -5.60
C PHE A 48 9.91 1.66 -5.74
N ASN A 49 9.35 2.80 -5.33
CA ASN A 49 10.04 4.09 -5.38
C ASN A 49 9.83 4.78 -4.02
N PRO A 50 10.89 5.19 -3.32
CA PRO A 50 10.75 5.96 -2.09
C PRO A 50 10.11 7.30 -2.38
N TRP A 51 9.17 7.68 -1.52
CA TRP A 51 8.51 8.98 -1.59
C TRP A 51 9.33 9.99 -0.81
N TRP A 52 9.45 11.21 -1.36
CA TRP A 52 10.24 12.29 -0.76
C TRP A 52 9.80 12.71 0.65
N ASN A 53 8.59 12.31 1.08
CA ASN A 53 8.06 12.59 2.40
C ASN A 53 7.86 11.28 3.19
N PRO A 54 8.69 10.99 4.21
CA PRO A 54 8.61 9.75 4.98
C PRO A 54 7.26 9.59 5.71
N VAL A 55 6.63 10.68 6.13
CA VAL A 55 5.33 10.65 6.84
C VAL A 55 4.22 10.04 5.98
N VAL A 56 4.29 10.19 4.66
CA VAL A 56 3.31 9.60 3.73
C VAL A 56 3.51 8.09 3.63
N GLU A 57 4.75 7.62 3.72
CA GLU A 57 5.08 6.20 3.71
C GLU A 57 4.61 5.53 5.01
N ASP A 58 4.91 6.14 6.15
CA ASP A 58 4.46 5.66 7.47
C ASP A 58 2.93 5.59 7.53
N GLN A 59 2.25 6.62 7.03
CA GLN A 59 0.78 6.63 6.95
C GLN A 59 0.24 5.51 6.04
N ALA A 60 0.96 5.14 4.97
CA ALA A 60 0.58 4.03 4.12
C ALA A 60 0.79 2.68 4.84
N PHE A 61 1.90 2.53 5.56
CA PHE A 61 2.20 1.36 6.38
C PHE A 61 1.16 1.15 7.50
N ASP A 62 0.76 2.22 8.19
CA ASP A 62 -0.28 2.20 9.24
C ASP A 62 -1.64 1.65 8.75
N ARG A 63 -1.89 1.61 7.43
CA ARG A 63 -3.12 1.02 6.88
C ARG A 63 -3.09 -0.50 6.82
N LEU A 64 -1.90 -1.07 6.71
CA LEU A 64 -1.64 -2.51 6.75
C LEU A 64 -1.44 -2.97 8.20
N HIS A 65 -0.63 -2.22 8.94
CA HIS A 65 -0.36 -2.41 10.36
C HIS A 65 -1.47 -1.78 11.22
N ARG A 66 -2.69 -2.31 11.07
CA ARG A 66 -3.90 -1.81 11.73
C ARG A 66 -4.56 -2.89 12.59
N ILE A 67 -5.31 -2.45 13.61
CA ILE A 67 -6.16 -3.31 14.45
C ILE A 67 -7.02 -4.24 13.57
N GLY A 68 -7.01 -5.54 13.90
CA GLY A 68 -7.68 -6.60 13.15
C GLY A 68 -6.79 -7.30 12.11
N GLN A 69 -5.48 -7.06 12.15
CA GLN A 69 -4.48 -7.86 11.44
C GLN A 69 -3.91 -8.90 12.41
N ASP A 70 -4.02 -10.18 12.05
CA ASP A 70 -3.48 -11.30 12.84
C ASP A 70 -2.11 -11.79 12.32
N ARG A 71 -1.67 -11.30 11.15
CA ARG A 71 -0.44 -11.73 10.48
C ARG A 71 0.66 -10.69 10.60
N ASP A 72 1.89 -11.16 10.70
CA ASP A 72 3.08 -10.31 10.66
C ASP A 72 3.14 -9.50 9.37
N VAL A 73 3.26 -8.18 9.50
CA VAL A 73 3.26 -7.23 8.37
C VAL A 73 4.69 -6.90 7.99
N LYS A 74 5.08 -7.24 6.77
CA LYS A 74 6.42 -6.98 6.25
C LYS A 74 6.40 -5.84 5.25
N PHE A 75 7.30 -4.88 5.47
CA PHE A 75 7.50 -3.74 4.60
C PHE A 75 8.85 -3.85 3.88
N TYR A 76 8.80 -3.87 2.55
CA TYR A 76 9.98 -3.91 1.70
C TYR A 76 10.07 -2.61 0.91
N LYS A 77 11.18 -1.89 1.10
CA LYS A 77 11.51 -0.70 0.32
C LYS A 77 12.63 -1.06 -0.64
N PHE A 78 12.39 -0.90 -1.93
CA PHE A 78 13.44 -0.98 -2.93
C PHE A 78 14.16 0.38 -2.99
N ILE A 79 15.47 0.36 -2.75
CA ILE A 79 16.34 1.54 -2.84
C ILE A 79 17.47 1.17 -3.79
N MET A 80 17.64 1.95 -4.86
CA MET A 80 18.76 1.77 -5.77
C MET A 80 20.01 2.50 -5.22
N PRO A 81 21.16 1.81 -5.03
CA PRO A 81 22.38 2.45 -4.56
C PRO A 81 22.89 3.49 -5.56
N ASP A 82 23.61 4.49 -5.07
CA ASP A 82 24.18 5.59 -5.86
C ASP A 82 23.16 6.45 -6.64
N THR A 83 21.90 6.47 -6.19
CA THR A 83 20.85 7.33 -6.76
C THR A 83 20.33 8.36 -5.75
N ILE A 84 19.48 9.28 -6.25
CA ILE A 84 18.77 10.26 -5.41
C ILE A 84 17.96 9.60 -4.29
N GLU A 85 17.54 8.35 -4.47
CA GLU A 85 16.74 7.57 -3.52
C GLU A 85 17.43 7.29 -2.20
N VAL A 86 18.78 7.25 -2.18
CA VAL A 86 19.57 7.03 -0.96
C VAL A 86 19.57 8.27 -0.05
N ARG A 87 19.28 9.45 -0.61
CA ARG A 87 19.32 10.73 0.09
C ARG A 87 17.96 11.12 0.70
N ILE A 88 16.92 10.31 0.48
CA ILE A 88 15.54 10.50 0.92
C ILE A 88 15.29 9.63 2.15
#